data_AF-Q4C378-F1
#
_entry.id   AF-Q4C378-F1
#
_cell.length_a   1.000
_cell.length_b   1.000
_cell.length_c   1.000
_cell.angle_alpha   90.00
_cell.angle_beta   90.00
_cell.angle_gamma   90.00
#
_symmetry.space_group_name_H-M   'P 1'
#
loop_
_entity.id
_entity.type
_entity.pdbx_description
1 polymer ?
#
loop_
_entity_poly.entity_id
_entity_poly.type
_entity_poly.pdbx_seq_one_letter_code
_entity_poly.pdbx_strand_id
1 'polypeptide(L)'
;MADSDYSQKDFIGEQVKHEDVVTITRVRSDRVFYRQFIRDPNQAKTSGHPRWYGDKFDLKDDQTWTEPDEVHYVPFTTKKGRQLTVTISGWKQMLMRGTKNYKMNNHPFTLLQIVVRDQERNSIWKPMWLIVIGSRRDELSLVDCYQCYRQRYDMEHLFRFGKQRLLMTSYLTPDVHHEENWFKLTLLSYVNLWAARKLAVVLPRDWEQYLKTNKSIKITPSLVQRDFSRIITTLGTFAKFPKRRGFSSGRIKGYKKAPRTRHDVIKKGSKKSTENLKAP
;
A
#
# COMPACT_ATOMS: atom_id res chain seq x y z
N MET A 1 -2.90 5.05 0.23
CA MET A 1 -3.47 3.85 -0.44
C MET A 1 -3.04 2.59 0.29
N ALA A 2 -3.85 1.54 0.29
CA ALA A 2 -3.51 0.30 0.99
C ALA A 2 -4.03 -0.97 0.30
N ASP A 3 -3.45 -2.11 0.67
CA ASP A 3 -3.83 -3.42 0.11
C ASP A 3 -5.10 -3.99 0.78
N SER A 4 -5.54 -5.16 0.35
CA SER A 4 -6.82 -5.76 0.72
C SER A 4 -7.00 -6.04 2.21
N ASP A 5 -5.92 -6.31 2.94
CA ASP A 5 -5.92 -6.47 4.39
C ASP A 5 -6.27 -5.18 5.14
N TYR A 6 -6.08 -4.03 4.49
CA TYR A 6 -6.39 -2.71 5.04
C TYR A 6 -7.80 -2.25 4.66
N SER A 7 -8.58 -3.04 3.93
CA SER A 7 -10.01 -2.71 3.75
C SER A 7 -10.86 -3.01 5.00
N GLN A 8 -10.26 -3.55 6.06
CA GLN A 8 -10.97 -3.90 7.28
C GLN A 8 -11.48 -2.66 8.02
N LYS A 9 -12.63 -2.82 8.65
CA LYS A 9 -13.36 -1.75 9.35
C LYS A 9 -12.54 -1.02 10.42
N ASP A 10 -11.61 -1.71 11.09
CA ASP A 10 -10.79 -1.08 12.14
C ASP A 10 -9.73 -0.14 11.55
N PHE A 11 -9.07 -0.55 10.45
CA PHE A 11 -8.15 0.33 9.74
C PHE A 11 -8.88 1.52 9.12
N ILE A 12 -9.94 1.24 8.35
CA ILE A 12 -10.72 2.28 7.70
C ILE A 12 -11.32 3.24 8.74
N GLY A 13 -11.87 2.72 9.83
CA GLY A 13 -12.47 3.51 10.90
C GLY A 13 -11.49 4.48 11.56
N GLU A 14 -10.21 4.11 11.66
CA GLU A 14 -9.17 5.03 12.11
C GLU A 14 -8.88 6.12 11.07
N GLN A 15 -8.79 5.76 9.79
CA GLN A 15 -8.46 6.71 8.72
C GLN A 15 -9.50 7.81 8.55
N VAL A 16 -10.78 7.51 8.78
CA VAL A 16 -11.88 8.47 8.61
C VAL A 16 -11.84 9.61 9.63
N LYS A 17 -11.05 9.49 10.71
CA LYS A 17 -10.84 10.59 11.67
C LYS A 17 -10.02 11.75 11.08
N HIS A 18 -9.34 11.55 9.96
CA HIS A 18 -8.53 12.55 9.30
C HIS A 18 -9.32 13.23 8.18
N GLU A 19 -9.78 14.47 8.42
CA GLU A 19 -10.69 15.18 7.49
C GLU A 19 -10.06 15.48 6.13
N ASP A 20 -8.75 15.72 6.06
CA ASP A 20 -8.06 16.02 4.80
C ASP A 20 -7.45 14.79 4.10
N VAL A 21 -7.82 13.58 4.54
CA VAL A 21 -7.26 12.35 3.99
C VAL A 21 -8.34 11.54 3.29
N VAL A 22 -8.11 11.28 2.00
CA VAL A 22 -8.86 10.28 1.24
C VAL A 22 -8.05 8.99 1.17
N THR A 23 -8.60 7.92 1.74
CA THR A 23 -7.99 6.61 1.76
C THR A 23 -8.56 5.72 0.66
N ILE A 24 -7.68 5.19 -0.17
CA ILE A 24 -8.01 4.22 -1.22
C ILE A 24 -7.46 2.85 -0.83
N THR A 25 -8.32 1.86 -0.64
CA THR A 25 -7.91 0.49 -0.27
C THR A 25 -8.42 -0.53 -1.27
N ARG A 26 -7.60 -1.52 -1.64
CA ARG A 26 -8.09 -2.69 -2.37
C ARG A 26 -9.06 -3.48 -1.52
N VAL A 27 -10.00 -4.15 -2.16
CA VAL A 27 -11.00 -4.98 -1.49
C VAL A 27 -10.89 -6.40 -2.02
N ARG A 28 -11.06 -7.37 -1.13
CA ARG A 28 -11.22 -8.77 -1.53
C ARG A 28 -12.57 -8.94 -2.22
N SER A 29 -12.60 -9.73 -3.28
CA SER A 29 -13.81 -9.95 -4.09
C SER A 29 -14.90 -10.78 -3.39
N ASP A 30 -14.70 -11.19 -2.13
CA ASP A 30 -15.65 -11.97 -1.33
C ASP A 30 -16.37 -11.16 -0.25
N ARG A 31 -16.25 -9.82 -0.30
CA ARG A 31 -16.91 -8.94 0.67
C ARG A 31 -18.33 -8.59 0.26
N VAL A 32 -19.11 -8.25 1.27
CA VAL A 32 -20.47 -7.76 1.14
C VAL A 32 -20.55 -6.34 1.68
N PHE A 33 -21.19 -5.48 0.92
CA PHE A 33 -21.51 -4.10 1.27
C PHE A 33 -23.02 -3.87 1.18
N TYR A 34 -23.44 -2.66 1.52
CA TYR A 34 -24.84 -2.28 1.52
C TYR A 34 -24.98 -0.90 0.92
N ARG A 35 -26.08 -0.65 0.19
CA ARG A 35 -26.48 0.72 -0.12
C ARG A 35 -26.92 1.43 1.18
N GLN A 36 -26.81 2.75 1.21
CA GLN A 36 -27.44 3.53 2.26
C GLN A 36 -28.96 3.34 2.17
N PHE A 37 -29.60 3.01 3.30
CA PHE A 37 -31.06 2.95 3.33
C PHE A 37 -31.62 4.37 3.22
N ILE A 38 -32.30 4.65 2.12
CA ILE A 38 -33.06 5.88 1.93
C ILE A 38 -34.51 5.54 2.23
N ARG A 39 -35.06 6.23 3.22
CA ARG A 39 -36.45 6.08 3.63
C ARG A 39 -37.34 6.88 2.68
N ASP A 40 -38.44 6.28 2.24
CA ASP A 40 -39.48 7.00 1.51
C ASP A 40 -40.08 8.11 2.42
N PRO A 41 -40.07 9.38 2.00
CA PRO A 41 -40.67 10.48 2.74
C PRO A 41 -42.13 10.23 3.16
N ASN A 42 -42.89 9.47 2.36
CA ASN A 42 -44.31 9.19 2.59
C ASN A 42 -44.56 8.05 3.57
N GLN A 43 -43.52 7.31 3.99
CA GLN A 43 -43.65 6.21 4.92
C GLN A 43 -43.73 6.72 6.37
N ALA A 44 -44.71 6.26 7.16
CA ALA A 44 -44.91 6.67 8.55
C ALA A 44 -43.73 6.30 9.47
N LYS A 45 -43.26 7.23 10.33
CA LYS A 45 -42.14 7.01 11.27
C LYS A 45 -42.46 5.85 12.21
N THR A 46 -41.87 4.69 11.93
CA THR A 46 -41.89 3.53 12.82
C THR A 46 -41.03 3.80 14.05
N SER A 47 -41.56 3.44 15.22
CA SER A 47 -40.80 3.44 16.47
C SER A 47 -39.72 2.36 16.43
N GLY A 48 -38.52 2.67 16.95
CA GLY A 48 -37.42 1.71 17.05
C GLY A 48 -36.08 2.22 16.49
N HIS A 49 -35.11 1.31 16.43
CA HIS A 49 -33.78 1.63 15.93
C HIS A 49 -33.82 1.96 14.43
N PRO A 50 -33.19 3.06 13.97
CA PRO A 50 -33.19 3.43 12.57
C PRO A 50 -32.55 2.34 11.69
N ARG A 51 -33.16 2.07 10.53
CA ARG A 51 -32.55 1.21 9.51
C ARG A 51 -31.50 2.03 8.76
N TRP A 52 -30.23 1.63 8.85
CA TRP A 52 -29.13 2.31 8.15
C TRP A 52 -28.74 1.63 6.84
N TYR A 53 -28.83 0.31 6.79
CA TYR A 53 -28.35 -0.51 5.68
C TYR A 53 -29.54 -0.93 4.80
N GLY A 54 -29.45 -0.58 3.53
CA GLY A 54 -30.40 -0.93 2.49
C GLY A 54 -30.06 -2.27 1.87
N ASP A 55 -30.15 -2.33 0.54
CA ASP A 55 -29.97 -3.58 -0.20
C ASP A 55 -28.54 -4.08 -0.14
N LYS A 56 -28.43 -5.41 -0.13
CA LYS A 56 -27.16 -6.15 -0.08
C LYS A 56 -26.46 -5.99 -1.43
N PHE A 57 -25.16 -5.72 -1.39
CA PHE A 57 -24.27 -5.69 -2.55
C PHE A 57 -23.12 -6.67 -2.32
N ASP A 58 -23.21 -7.86 -2.89
CA ASP A 58 -22.24 -8.95 -2.72
C ASP A 58 -21.25 -8.96 -3.88
N LEU A 59 -19.96 -8.73 -3.62
CA LEU A 59 -18.95 -8.65 -4.68
C LEU A 59 -18.75 -9.95 -5.47
N LYS A 60 -19.28 -11.09 -5.00
CA LYS A 60 -19.27 -12.36 -5.74
C LYS A 60 -20.48 -12.58 -6.62
N ASP A 61 -21.61 -11.99 -6.25
CA ASP A 61 -22.92 -12.25 -6.84
C ASP A 61 -23.38 -11.00 -7.59
N ASP A 62 -23.18 -11.01 -8.90
CA ASP A 62 -23.46 -9.90 -9.79
C ASP A 62 -24.95 -9.56 -9.90
N GLN A 63 -25.84 -10.50 -9.58
CA GLN A 63 -27.28 -10.26 -9.51
C GLN A 63 -27.66 -9.29 -8.39
N THR A 64 -26.81 -9.15 -7.38
CA THR A 64 -27.01 -8.17 -6.30
C THR A 64 -26.51 -6.78 -6.66
N TRP A 65 -25.86 -6.61 -7.81
CA TRP A 65 -25.30 -5.32 -8.19
C TRP A 65 -26.37 -4.45 -8.81
N THR A 66 -26.46 -3.22 -8.31
CA THR A 66 -27.26 -2.16 -8.93
C THR A 66 -26.47 -1.50 -10.05
N GLU A 67 -27.13 -0.71 -10.89
CA GLU A 67 -26.44 0.10 -11.89
C GLU A 67 -25.37 0.99 -11.22
N PRO A 68 -24.16 1.08 -11.80
CA PRO A 68 -23.16 2.02 -11.33
C PRO A 68 -23.63 3.46 -11.47
N ASP A 69 -23.28 4.31 -10.50
CA ASP A 69 -23.58 5.74 -10.55
C ASP A 69 -22.76 6.44 -11.65
N GLU A 70 -21.54 5.96 -11.90
CA GLU A 70 -20.62 6.47 -12.92
C GLU A 70 -19.82 5.33 -13.57
N VAL A 71 -19.56 5.44 -14.87
CA VAL A 71 -18.70 4.50 -15.61
C VAL A 71 -17.74 5.26 -16.52
N HIS A 72 -16.44 4.97 -16.40
CA HIS A 72 -15.41 5.54 -17.28
C HIS A 72 -14.68 4.46 -18.06
N TYR A 73 -14.28 4.79 -19.28
CA TYR A 73 -13.49 3.93 -20.17
C TYR A 73 -12.15 4.62 -20.46
N VAL A 74 -11.06 3.97 -20.05
CA VAL A 74 -9.70 4.52 -20.23
C VAL A 74 -8.90 3.56 -21.11
N PRO A 75 -8.68 3.89 -22.39
CA PRO A 75 -7.81 3.10 -23.25
C PRO A 75 -6.34 3.30 -22.86
N PHE A 76 -5.53 2.24 -22.96
CA PHE A 76 -4.10 2.32 -22.80
C PHE A 76 -3.37 1.24 -23.60
N THR A 77 -2.16 1.55 -24.03
CA THR A 77 -1.29 0.62 -24.76
C THR A 77 -0.19 0.11 -23.84
N THR A 78 -0.05 -1.20 -23.75
CA THR A 78 1.02 -1.84 -22.97
C THR A 78 2.38 -1.62 -23.64
N LYS A 79 3.48 -1.82 -22.89
CA LYS A 79 4.86 -1.76 -23.45
C LYS A 79 5.10 -2.74 -24.60
N LYS A 80 4.29 -3.79 -24.72
CA LYS A 80 4.34 -4.80 -25.79
C LYS A 80 3.41 -4.47 -26.97
N GLY A 81 2.81 -3.28 -27.00
CA GLY A 81 1.93 -2.84 -28.09
C GLY A 81 0.47 -3.32 -27.99
N ARG A 82 0.11 -4.18 -27.02
CA ARG A 82 -1.29 -4.61 -26.81
C ARG A 82 -2.14 -3.42 -26.35
N GLN A 83 -3.23 -3.15 -27.06
CA GLN A 83 -4.23 -2.14 -26.71
C GLN A 83 -5.28 -2.73 -25.78
N LEU A 84 -5.51 -2.09 -24.64
CA LEU A 84 -6.44 -2.52 -23.61
C LEU A 84 -7.32 -1.36 -23.18
N THR A 85 -8.51 -1.67 -22.67
CA THR A 85 -9.44 -0.68 -22.12
C THR A 85 -9.72 -1.02 -20.66
N VAL A 86 -9.50 -0.05 -19.77
CA VAL A 86 -9.94 -0.13 -18.38
C VAL A 86 -11.35 0.43 -18.28
N THR A 87 -12.29 -0.40 -17.83
CA THR A 87 -13.61 0.05 -17.39
C THR A 87 -13.58 0.27 -15.89
N ILE A 88 -13.94 1.47 -15.46
CA ILE A 88 -14.01 1.87 -14.05
C ILE A 88 -15.48 2.17 -13.74
N SER A 89 -16.13 1.30 -12.99
CA SER A 89 -17.52 1.49 -12.54
C SER A 89 -17.52 1.91 -11.07
N GLY A 90 -18.28 2.94 -10.71
CA GLY A 90 -18.35 3.48 -9.35
C GLY A 90 -19.75 3.39 -8.76
N TRP A 91 -19.83 2.99 -7.49
CA TRP A 91 -21.04 3.04 -6.68
C TRP A 91 -20.78 3.97 -5.50
N LYS A 92 -21.48 5.11 -5.46
CA LYS A 92 -21.42 6.10 -4.39
C LYS A 92 -22.33 5.70 -3.22
N GLN A 93 -22.09 6.30 -2.07
CA GLN A 93 -22.88 6.12 -0.84
C GLN A 93 -23.01 4.66 -0.39
N MET A 94 -21.95 3.87 -0.58
CA MET A 94 -21.88 2.49 -0.10
C MET A 94 -21.52 2.48 1.39
N LEU A 95 -22.05 1.48 2.09
CA LEU A 95 -21.84 1.26 3.52
C LEU A 95 -21.29 -0.13 3.79
N MET A 96 -20.56 -0.25 4.89
CA MET A 96 -20.14 -1.52 5.45
C MET A 96 -20.49 -1.56 6.93
N ARG A 97 -20.67 -2.77 7.47
CA ARG A 97 -20.97 -2.93 8.89
C ARG A 97 -19.76 -2.60 9.75
N GLY A 98 -19.98 -1.77 10.75
CA GLY A 98 -18.98 -1.32 11.71
C GLY A 98 -18.74 -2.25 12.90
N THR A 99 -18.07 -1.70 13.91
CA THR A 99 -17.98 -2.23 15.27
C THR A 99 -18.62 -1.24 16.25
N LYS A 100 -18.66 -1.58 17.55
CA LYS A 100 -19.04 -0.63 18.60
C LYS A 100 -18.12 0.61 18.61
N ASN A 101 -16.84 0.43 18.30
CA ASN A 101 -15.83 1.50 18.30
C ASN A 101 -15.86 2.30 17.00
N TYR A 102 -16.13 1.66 15.87
CA TYR A 102 -16.17 2.30 14.55
C TYR A 102 -17.54 2.15 13.91
N LYS A 103 -18.39 3.17 14.07
CA LYS A 103 -19.75 3.25 13.50
C LYS A 103 -19.69 3.58 12.00
N MET A 104 -19.34 2.58 11.19
CA MET A 104 -19.17 2.72 9.73
C MET A 104 -20.45 3.13 8.98
N ASN A 105 -21.63 3.06 9.59
CA ASN A 105 -22.87 3.60 9.03
C ASN A 105 -22.84 5.12 8.82
N ASN A 106 -21.99 5.84 9.56
CA ASN A 106 -21.84 7.29 9.43
C ASN A 106 -20.82 7.69 8.35
N HIS A 107 -20.14 6.72 7.75
CA HIS A 107 -18.99 6.95 6.89
C HIS A 107 -19.19 6.24 5.55
N PRO A 108 -20.08 6.79 4.68
CA PRO A 108 -20.25 6.28 3.34
C PRO A 108 -18.96 6.39 2.53
N PHE A 109 -18.78 5.44 1.64
CA PHE A 109 -17.62 5.38 0.74
C PHE A 109 -18.05 5.15 -0.70
N THR A 110 -17.14 5.39 -1.62
CA THR A 110 -17.31 5.06 -3.04
C THR A 110 -16.63 3.72 -3.30
N LEU A 111 -17.38 2.77 -3.83
CA LEU A 111 -16.88 1.47 -4.25
C LEU A 111 -16.58 1.52 -5.74
N LEU A 112 -15.38 1.13 -6.15
CA LEU A 112 -14.98 1.05 -7.55
C LEU A 112 -14.77 -0.40 -7.97
N GLN A 113 -15.23 -0.74 -9.16
CA GLN A 113 -14.86 -1.95 -9.87
C GLN A 113 -13.97 -1.57 -11.05
N ILE A 114 -12.81 -2.21 -11.14
CA ILE A 114 -11.84 -2.03 -12.20
C ILE A 114 -11.78 -3.33 -13.01
N VAL A 115 -12.19 -3.26 -14.27
CA VAL A 115 -12.12 -4.38 -15.22
C VAL A 115 -11.24 -3.97 -16.39
N VAL A 116 -10.28 -4.83 -16.75
CA VAL A 116 -9.40 -4.59 -17.90
C VAL A 116 -9.78 -5.57 -19.00
N ARG A 117 -10.19 -5.03 -20.14
CA ARG A 117 -10.59 -5.80 -21.32
C ARG A 117 -9.63 -5.54 -22.47
N ASP A 118 -9.50 -6.53 -23.36
CA ASP A 118 -8.87 -6.35 -24.66
C ASP A 118 -9.86 -5.89 -25.74
N GLN A 119 -9.38 -5.78 -26.97
CA GLN A 119 -10.17 -5.37 -28.13
C GLN A 119 -11.34 -6.32 -28.43
N GLU A 120 -11.20 -7.60 -28.09
CA GLU A 120 -12.23 -8.63 -28.24
C GLU A 120 -13.23 -8.63 -27.05
N ARG A 121 -13.11 -7.64 -26.15
CA ARG A 121 -13.90 -7.50 -24.91
C ARG A 121 -13.69 -8.62 -23.89
N ASN A 122 -12.64 -9.43 -24.05
CA ASN A 122 -12.31 -10.48 -23.09
C ASN A 122 -11.66 -9.87 -21.85
N SER A 123 -12.11 -10.29 -20.66
CA SER A 123 -11.53 -9.84 -19.40
C SER A 123 -10.18 -10.51 -19.19
N ILE A 124 -9.12 -9.73 -19.04
CA ILE A 124 -7.77 -10.25 -18.90
C ILE A 124 -7.53 -10.80 -17.49
N TRP A 125 -8.15 -10.17 -16.49
CA TRP A 125 -7.98 -10.49 -15.08
C TRP A 125 -9.34 -10.51 -14.38
N LYS A 126 -9.37 -11.05 -13.16
CA LYS A 126 -10.51 -10.88 -12.28
C LYS A 126 -10.71 -9.40 -11.94
N PRO A 127 -11.96 -8.91 -11.82
CA PRO A 127 -12.22 -7.55 -11.41
C PRO A 127 -11.50 -7.18 -10.11
N MET A 128 -10.91 -6.00 -10.09
CA MET A 128 -10.32 -5.43 -8.88
C MET A 128 -11.31 -4.47 -8.26
N TRP A 129 -11.53 -4.60 -6.96
CA TRP A 129 -12.42 -3.73 -6.21
C TRP A 129 -11.62 -2.78 -5.34
N LEU A 130 -12.00 -1.51 -5.31
CA LEU A 130 -11.39 -0.48 -4.46
C LEU A 130 -12.48 0.22 -3.62
N ILE A 131 -12.14 0.55 -2.38
CA ILE A 131 -12.90 1.50 -1.56
C ILE A 131 -12.17 2.82 -1.58
N VAL A 132 -12.89 3.91 -1.81
CA VAL A 132 -12.43 5.29 -1.65
C VAL A 132 -13.25 5.92 -0.53
N ILE A 133 -12.59 6.26 0.57
CA ILE A 133 -13.26 6.76 1.78
C ILE A 133 -12.54 7.99 2.35
N GLY A 134 -13.32 8.95 2.81
CA GLY A 134 -12.88 10.26 3.29
C GLY A 134 -14.01 11.27 3.08
N SER A 135 -14.00 12.36 3.84
CA SER A 135 -14.97 13.46 3.70
C SER A 135 -14.85 14.11 2.31
N ARG A 136 -13.62 14.26 1.81
CA ARG A 136 -13.29 14.88 0.51
C ARG A 136 -13.26 13.88 -0.67
N ARG A 137 -13.78 12.67 -0.51
CA ARG A 137 -13.72 11.62 -1.56
C ARG A 137 -14.40 12.04 -2.86
N ASP A 138 -15.42 12.87 -2.77
CA ASP A 138 -16.23 13.32 -3.91
C ASP A 138 -15.51 14.40 -4.75
N GLU A 139 -14.39 14.95 -4.26
CA GLU A 139 -13.51 15.85 -5.01
C GLU A 139 -12.61 15.11 -6.01
N LEU A 140 -12.50 13.78 -5.90
CA LEU A 140 -11.66 12.95 -6.75
C LEU A 140 -12.50 12.24 -7.81
N SER A 141 -12.08 12.29 -9.07
CA SER A 141 -12.71 11.47 -10.10
C SER A 141 -12.40 9.98 -9.89
N LEU A 142 -13.24 9.11 -10.45
CA LEU A 142 -12.97 7.65 -10.42
C LEU A 142 -11.65 7.30 -11.13
N VAL A 143 -11.30 8.06 -12.17
CA VAL A 143 -10.04 7.91 -12.91
C VAL A 143 -8.85 8.31 -12.02
N ASP A 144 -8.94 9.41 -11.28
CA ASP A 144 -7.89 9.84 -10.35
C ASP A 144 -7.68 8.82 -9.23
N CYS A 145 -8.78 8.29 -8.69
CA CYS A 145 -8.74 7.23 -7.67
C CYS A 145 -8.02 5.98 -8.21
N TYR A 146 -8.33 5.57 -9.44
CA TYR A 146 -7.67 4.44 -10.09
C TYR A 146 -6.18 4.71 -10.37
N GLN A 147 -5.83 5.86 -10.94
CA GLN A 147 -4.44 6.22 -11.24
C GLN A 147 -3.60 6.34 -9.97
N CYS A 148 -4.16 6.95 -8.92
CA CYS A 148 -3.58 6.97 -7.59
C CYS A 148 -3.28 5.52 -7.17
N TYR A 149 -4.29 4.64 -7.15
CA TYR A 149 -4.10 3.24 -6.77
C TYR A 149 -3.01 2.49 -7.56
N ARG A 150 -2.84 2.79 -8.86
CA ARG A 150 -1.78 2.19 -9.68
C ARG A 150 -0.37 2.53 -9.19
N GLN A 151 -0.15 3.73 -8.66
CA GLN A 151 1.14 4.15 -8.11
C GLN A 151 1.53 3.34 -6.86
N ARG A 152 0.59 2.61 -6.24
CA ARG A 152 0.90 1.70 -5.11
C ARG A 152 1.95 0.67 -5.49
N TYR A 153 1.93 0.18 -6.73
CA TYR A 153 2.90 -0.81 -7.20
C TYR A 153 4.32 -0.24 -7.30
N ASP A 154 4.47 1.06 -7.57
CA ASP A 154 5.79 1.70 -7.63
C ASP A 154 6.49 1.69 -6.26
N MET A 155 5.73 1.75 -5.17
CA MET A 155 6.27 1.61 -3.81
C MET A 155 6.87 0.22 -3.55
N GLU A 156 6.36 -0.84 -4.18
CA GLU A 156 6.90 -2.20 -3.99
C GLU A 156 8.35 -2.29 -4.47
N HIS A 157 8.68 -1.57 -5.56
CA HIS A 157 10.05 -1.49 -6.05
C HIS A 157 10.97 -0.76 -5.06
N LEU A 158 10.50 0.31 -4.43
CA LEU A 158 11.23 1.02 -3.36
C LEU A 158 11.50 0.08 -2.18
N PHE A 159 10.47 -0.59 -1.65
CA PHE A 159 10.63 -1.49 -0.49
C PHE A 159 11.52 -2.69 -0.81
N ARG A 160 11.39 -3.28 -2.00
CA ARG A 160 12.25 -4.39 -2.42
C ARG A 160 13.71 -3.94 -2.46
N PHE A 161 13.99 -2.81 -3.11
CA PHE A 161 15.34 -2.26 -3.16
C PHE A 161 15.87 -1.92 -1.77
N GLY A 162 15.09 -1.20 -0.97
CA GLY A 162 15.44 -0.81 0.39
C GLY A 162 15.82 -2.01 1.27
N LYS A 163 15.01 -3.07 1.26
CA LYS A 163 15.29 -4.30 2.02
C LYS A 163 16.54 -5.03 1.51
N GLN A 164 16.71 -5.15 0.20
CA GLN A 164 17.79 -5.97 -0.40
C GLN A 164 19.15 -5.27 -0.50
N ARG A 165 19.15 -3.93 -0.56
CA ARG A 165 20.35 -3.14 -0.92
C ARG A 165 20.67 -2.02 0.06
N LEU A 166 19.68 -1.52 0.81
CA LEU A 166 19.87 -0.47 1.81
C LEU A 166 19.70 -0.98 3.24
N LEU A 167 19.58 -2.29 3.45
CA LEU A 167 19.50 -2.91 4.78
C LEU A 167 18.32 -2.37 5.61
N MET A 168 17.25 -1.93 4.95
CA MET A 168 16.10 -1.24 5.57
C MET A 168 15.51 -2.02 6.75
N THR A 169 15.45 -3.34 6.67
CA THR A 169 14.90 -4.21 7.73
C THR A 169 15.97 -5.04 8.44
N SER A 170 17.26 -4.73 8.25
CA SER A 170 18.36 -5.48 8.87
C SER A 170 18.73 -4.95 10.25
N TYR A 171 18.33 -3.74 10.59
CA TYR A 171 18.60 -3.13 11.89
C TYR A 171 17.58 -3.62 12.92
N LEU A 172 18.00 -4.59 13.74
CA LEU A 172 17.18 -5.19 14.79
C LEU A 172 17.46 -4.51 16.13
N THR A 173 16.62 -3.54 16.50
CA THR A 173 16.69 -2.81 17.77
C THR A 173 15.42 -3.08 18.60
N PRO A 174 15.52 -3.18 19.93
CA PRO A 174 14.34 -3.26 20.80
C PRO A 174 13.67 -1.89 21.00
N ASP A 175 14.30 -0.81 20.55
CA ASP A 175 13.81 0.55 20.67
C ASP A 175 13.21 1.01 19.34
N VAL A 176 11.90 1.26 19.35
CA VAL A 176 11.11 1.68 18.19
C VAL A 176 11.63 2.99 17.59
N HIS A 177 12.07 3.93 18.42
CA HIS A 177 12.56 5.22 17.92
C HIS A 177 13.83 5.06 17.08
N HIS A 178 14.72 4.17 17.50
CA HIS A 178 15.92 3.85 16.71
C HIS A 178 15.57 3.14 15.41
N GLU A 179 14.55 2.27 15.40
CA GLU A 179 14.09 1.60 14.19
C GLU A 179 13.51 2.61 13.19
N GLU A 180 12.64 3.51 13.65
CA GLU A 180 12.07 4.58 12.82
C GLU A 180 13.15 5.49 12.23
N ASN A 181 14.16 5.87 13.03
CA ASN A 181 15.28 6.67 12.56
C ASN A 181 16.12 5.93 11.51
N TRP A 182 16.32 4.63 11.67
CA TRP A 182 16.98 3.79 10.65
C TRP A 182 16.19 3.79 9.33
N PHE A 183 14.86 3.61 9.40
CA PHE A 183 14.00 3.71 8.22
C PHE A 183 14.16 5.07 7.52
N LYS A 184 14.11 6.18 8.27
CA LYS A 184 14.34 7.54 7.71
C LYS A 184 15.70 7.65 7.02
N LEU A 185 16.78 7.13 7.62
CA LEU A 185 18.12 7.13 7.01
C LEU A 185 18.17 6.33 5.71
N THR A 186 17.48 5.19 5.64
CA THR A 186 17.42 4.38 4.42
C THR A 186 16.66 5.09 3.31
N LEU A 187 15.59 5.83 3.64
CA LEU A 187 14.86 6.66 2.67
C LEU A 187 15.72 7.83 2.17
N LEU A 188 16.44 8.53 3.05
CA LEU A 188 17.40 9.57 2.67
C LEU A 188 18.50 9.03 1.76
N SER A 189 19.01 7.84 2.05
CA SER A 189 19.99 7.14 1.20
C SER A 189 19.41 6.89 -0.20
N TYR A 190 18.16 6.46 -0.31
CA TYR A 190 17.49 6.28 -1.59
C TYR A 190 17.35 7.61 -2.36
N VAL A 191 16.97 8.70 -1.68
CA VAL A 191 16.90 10.04 -2.29
C VAL A 191 18.27 10.48 -2.82
N ASN A 192 19.35 10.22 -2.07
CA ASN A 192 20.71 10.49 -2.53
C ASN A 192 21.07 9.71 -3.80
N LEU A 193 20.71 8.42 -3.88
CA LEU A 193 20.90 7.63 -5.10
C LEU A 193 20.07 8.19 -6.27
N TRP A 194 18.83 8.62 -6.02
CA TRP A 194 18.00 9.23 -7.05
C TRP A 194 18.61 10.56 -7.53
N ALA A 195 19.12 11.41 -6.63
CA ALA A 195 19.76 12.67 -6.97
C ALA A 195 21.04 12.45 -7.81
N ALA A 196 21.86 11.46 -7.43
CA ALA A 196 23.10 11.12 -8.12
C ALA A 196 22.89 10.41 -9.47
N ARG A 197 21.66 10.03 -9.85
CA ARG A 197 21.38 9.19 -11.03
C ARG A 197 21.91 9.73 -12.35
N LYS A 198 22.05 11.06 -12.48
CA LYS A 198 22.53 11.73 -13.70
C LYS A 198 24.06 11.79 -13.78
N LEU A 199 24.74 11.61 -12.66
CA LEU A 199 26.20 11.57 -12.56
C LEU A 199 26.75 10.15 -12.69
N ALA A 200 25.88 9.14 -12.50
CA ALA A 200 26.26 7.75 -12.48
C ALA A 200 26.63 7.23 -13.89
N VAL A 201 27.68 6.42 -13.94
CA VAL A 201 28.06 5.65 -15.13
C VAL A 201 27.84 4.17 -14.88
N VAL A 202 27.57 3.40 -15.93
CA VAL A 202 27.35 1.96 -15.82
C VAL A 202 28.72 1.27 -15.68
N LEU A 203 28.99 0.69 -14.50
CA LEU A 203 30.24 -0.03 -14.20
C LEU A 203 30.09 -1.58 -14.23
N PRO A 204 29.82 -2.22 -15.38
CA PRO A 204 29.43 -3.63 -15.44
C PRO A 204 30.51 -4.55 -14.85
N ARG A 205 30.07 -5.61 -14.17
CA ARG A 205 30.97 -6.68 -13.70
C ARG A 205 31.48 -7.48 -14.90
N ASP A 206 32.54 -8.26 -14.71
CA ASP A 206 33.20 -8.98 -15.80
C ASP A 206 32.26 -9.94 -16.55
N TRP A 207 31.34 -10.57 -15.82
CA TRP A 207 30.31 -11.46 -16.38
C TRP A 207 29.07 -10.73 -16.93
N GLU A 208 28.94 -9.42 -16.71
CA GLU A 208 27.82 -8.60 -17.22
C GLU A 208 28.11 -8.05 -18.61
N GLN A 209 28.61 -8.89 -19.52
CA GLN A 209 29.03 -8.47 -20.86
C GLN A 209 27.89 -7.84 -21.68
N TYR A 210 26.65 -8.30 -21.48
CA TYR A 210 25.45 -7.74 -22.11
C TYR A 210 25.23 -6.24 -21.79
N LEU A 211 25.74 -5.74 -20.65
CA LEU A 211 25.66 -4.32 -20.30
C LEU A 211 26.74 -3.47 -21.00
N LYS A 212 27.82 -4.07 -21.51
CA LYS A 212 28.87 -3.34 -22.24
C LYS A 212 28.39 -2.96 -23.64
N THR A 213 27.59 -3.81 -24.27
CA THR A 213 27.15 -3.67 -25.66
C THR A 213 25.89 -2.81 -25.83
N ASN A 214 25.10 -2.64 -24.76
CA ASN A 214 23.76 -2.08 -24.87
C ASN A 214 23.76 -0.56 -24.62
N LYS A 215 23.65 0.24 -25.70
CA LYS A 215 23.69 1.72 -25.63
C LYS A 215 22.49 2.37 -24.92
N SER A 216 21.41 1.62 -24.66
CA SER A 216 20.14 2.13 -24.11
C SER A 216 19.88 1.71 -22.65
N ILE A 217 20.93 1.57 -21.84
CA ILE A 217 20.78 1.13 -20.44
C ILE A 217 20.15 2.26 -19.61
N LYS A 218 18.94 2.00 -19.10
CA LYS A 218 18.31 2.87 -18.09
C LYS A 218 19.06 2.72 -16.77
N ILE A 219 19.57 3.84 -16.25
CA ILE A 219 20.25 3.87 -14.95
C ILE A 219 19.24 3.56 -13.84
N THR A 220 19.47 2.46 -13.13
CA THR A 220 18.65 2.01 -12.00
C THR A 220 19.32 2.38 -10.67
N PRO A 221 18.58 2.44 -9.55
CA PRO A 221 19.16 2.72 -8.23
C PRO A 221 20.33 1.80 -7.86
N SER A 222 20.29 0.53 -8.25
CA SER A 222 21.38 -0.42 -8.04
C SER A 222 22.65 -0.05 -8.81
N LEU A 223 22.51 0.44 -10.04
CA LEU A 223 23.64 0.90 -10.84
C LEU A 223 24.24 2.19 -10.27
N VAL A 224 23.40 3.12 -9.81
CA VAL A 224 23.87 4.32 -9.12
C VAL A 224 24.61 3.95 -7.85
N GLN A 225 24.04 3.05 -7.02
CA GLN A 225 24.68 2.61 -5.78
C GLN A 225 26.07 2.03 -6.02
N ARG A 226 26.26 1.29 -7.13
CA ARG A 226 27.55 0.71 -7.51
C ARG A 226 28.60 1.79 -7.84
N ASP A 227 28.21 2.83 -8.54
CA ASP A 227 29.09 3.95 -8.92
C ASP A 227 29.15 5.06 -7.86
N PHE A 228 28.33 4.95 -6.81
CA PHE A 228 28.15 6.01 -5.82
C PHE A 228 29.45 6.39 -5.13
N SER A 229 30.35 5.41 -4.89
CA SER A 229 31.68 5.65 -4.33
C SER A 229 32.50 6.65 -5.14
N ARG A 230 32.51 6.53 -6.48
CA ARG A 230 33.21 7.48 -7.37
C ARG A 230 32.59 8.86 -7.25
N ILE A 231 31.25 8.94 -7.27
CA ILE A 231 30.50 10.21 -7.20
C ILE A 231 30.78 10.94 -5.88
N ILE A 232 30.74 10.26 -4.74
CA ILE A 232 31.01 10.91 -3.45
C ILE A 232 32.48 11.29 -3.30
N THR A 233 33.40 10.55 -3.91
CA THR A 233 34.84 10.86 -3.85
C THR A 233 35.16 12.18 -4.55
N THR A 234 34.42 12.56 -5.62
CA THR A 234 34.63 13.86 -6.28
C THR A 234 34.22 15.06 -5.42
N LEU A 235 33.38 14.85 -4.42
CA LEU A 235 33.02 15.91 -3.45
C LEU A 235 34.14 16.13 -2.41
N GLY A 236 35.12 15.24 -2.34
CA GLY A 236 36.14 15.22 -1.30
C GLY A 236 35.59 14.78 0.06
N THR A 237 36.39 14.97 1.11
CA THR A 237 35.95 14.72 2.48
C THR A 237 35.94 16.02 3.26
N PHE A 238 34.76 16.41 3.77
CA PHE A 238 34.65 17.47 4.77
C PHE A 238 35.00 16.97 6.19
N ALA A 239 35.25 15.67 6.35
CA ALA A 239 35.57 15.09 7.63
C ALA A 239 37.00 15.47 8.04
N LYS A 240 37.16 15.94 9.29
CA LYS A 240 38.47 16.09 9.91
C LYS A 240 39.12 14.71 10.05
N PHE A 241 40.45 14.68 10.05
CA PHE A 241 41.19 13.45 10.33
C PHE A 241 40.68 12.78 11.62
N PRO A 242 40.52 11.44 11.62
CA PRO A 242 40.04 10.72 12.78
C PRO A 242 40.98 10.97 13.96
N LYS A 243 40.42 11.41 15.10
CA LYS A 243 41.19 11.53 16.34
C LYS A 243 41.49 10.13 16.87
N ARG A 244 42.73 9.87 17.28
CA ARG A 244 43.07 8.64 18.00
C ARG A 244 42.22 8.55 19.26
N ARG A 245 41.34 7.55 19.32
CA ARG A 245 40.38 7.35 20.42
C ARG A 245 41.04 6.87 21.73
N GLY A 246 42.31 6.45 21.67
CA GLY A 246 42.99 5.77 22.76
C GLY A 246 42.38 4.41 23.09
N PHE A 247 42.95 3.71 24.08
CA PHE A 247 42.29 2.55 24.68
C PHE A 247 41.17 3.05 25.58
N SER A 248 39.92 2.62 25.33
CA SER A 248 38.85 2.86 26.29
C SER A 248 39.19 2.17 27.60
N SER A 249 38.92 2.80 28.74
CA SER A 249 39.12 2.25 30.09
C SER A 249 38.32 0.97 30.40
N GLY A 250 37.65 0.39 29.41
CA GLY A 250 36.79 -0.77 29.56
C GLY A 250 35.55 -0.47 30.40
N ARG A 251 34.87 -1.54 30.83
CA ARG A 251 33.82 -1.41 31.84
C ARG A 251 34.46 -1.20 33.21
N ILE A 252 33.89 -0.29 33.99
CA ILE A 252 34.27 -0.10 35.40
C ILE A 252 34.14 -1.44 36.13
N LYS A 253 35.15 -1.81 36.91
CA LYS A 253 35.16 -3.06 37.69
C LYS A 253 33.93 -3.06 38.62
N GLY A 254 33.13 -4.13 38.55
CA GLY A 254 31.87 -4.24 39.30
C GLY A 254 30.62 -3.73 38.57
N TYR A 255 30.75 -3.09 37.41
CA TYR A 255 29.61 -2.69 36.61
C TYR A 255 28.79 -3.90 36.12
N LYS A 256 27.55 -4.03 36.59
CA LYS A 256 26.57 -5.01 36.13
C LYS A 256 25.45 -4.29 35.38
N LYS A 257 25.20 -4.71 34.13
CA LYS A 257 24.06 -4.21 33.34
C LYS A 257 22.83 -5.05 33.68
N ALA A 258 21.69 -4.40 33.91
CA ALA A 258 20.44 -5.12 34.13
C ALA A 258 20.15 -6.04 32.91
N PRO A 259 19.73 -7.30 33.13
CA PRO A 259 19.25 -8.15 32.05
C PRO A 259 18.07 -7.49 31.34
N ARG A 260 17.96 -7.66 30.02
CA ARG A 260 16.77 -7.18 29.30
C ARG A 260 15.54 -7.99 29.72
N THR A 261 14.41 -7.31 29.87
CA THR A 261 13.10 -7.93 30.07
C THR A 261 12.85 -8.92 28.93
N ARG A 262 12.54 -10.17 29.27
CA ARG A 262 12.09 -11.17 28.30
C ARG A 262 10.58 -11.02 28.13
N HIS A 263 10.14 -10.80 26.90
CA HIS A 263 8.72 -10.81 26.55
C HIS A 263 8.33 -12.21 26.09
N ASP A 264 7.07 -12.59 26.34
CA ASP A 264 6.54 -13.86 25.87
C ASP A 264 6.53 -13.92 24.33
N VAL A 265 6.92 -15.07 23.79
CA VAL A 265 6.90 -15.29 22.34
C VAL A 265 5.46 -15.49 21.89
N ILE A 266 4.88 -14.49 21.24
CA ILE A 266 3.57 -14.62 20.58
C ILE A 266 3.71 -15.57 19.39
N LYS A 267 3.30 -16.83 19.56
CA LYS A 267 3.21 -17.80 18.46
C LYS A 267 1.84 -17.65 17.79
N LYS A 268 1.80 -17.67 16.45
CA LYS A 268 0.53 -17.77 15.72
C LYS A 268 -0.19 -19.05 16.14
N GLY A 269 -1.42 -18.94 16.62
CA GLY A 269 -2.26 -20.10 16.91
C GLY A 269 -2.50 -20.93 15.64
N SER A 270 -2.52 -22.25 15.77
CA SER A 270 -2.94 -23.13 14.69
C SER A 270 -4.39 -22.80 14.33
N LYS A 271 -4.69 -22.72 13.02
CA LYS A 271 -6.08 -22.65 12.57
C LYS A 271 -6.78 -23.92 13.04
N LYS A 272 -7.80 -23.81 13.88
CA LYS A 272 -8.73 -24.92 14.10
C LYS A 272 -9.35 -25.26 12.74
N SER A 273 -9.19 -26.50 12.30
CA SER A 273 -9.94 -27.05 11.18
C SER A 273 -11.41 -27.02 11.54
N THR A 274 -12.19 -26.18 10.87
CA THR A 274 -13.64 -26.32 10.86
C THR A 274 -13.95 -27.58 10.05
N GLU A 275 -14.18 -28.70 10.73
CA GLU A 275 -14.82 -29.85 10.11
C GLU A 275 -16.22 -29.41 9.67
N ASN A 276 -16.44 -29.44 8.35
CA ASN A 276 -17.76 -29.24 7.77
C ASN A 276 -18.63 -30.44 8.19
N LEU A 277 -19.47 -30.25 9.20
CA LEU A 277 -20.64 -31.09 9.42
C LEU A 277 -21.54 -30.97 8.19
N LYS A 278 -21.50 -31.98 7.32
CA LYS A 278 -22.54 -32.21 6.32
C LYS A 278 -23.82 -32.54 7.09
N ALA A 279 -24.84 -31.68 6.96
CA ALA A 279 -26.19 -32.03 7.37
C ALA A 279 -26.77 -33.09 6.41
N PRO A 280 -27.63 -34.00 6.90
CA PRO A 280 -28.29 -35.03 6.09
C PRO A 280 -29.25 -34.45 5.05
#